data_AF-A0A3M1PI38-F1
#
_entry.id   AF-A0A3M1PI38-F1
#
_cell.length_a   1.000
_cell.length_b   1.000
_cell.length_c   1.000
_cell.angle_alpha   90.00
_cell.angle_beta   90.00
_cell.angle_gamma   90.00
#
_symmetry.space_group_name_H-M   'P 1'
#
loop_
_entity.id
_entity.type
_entity.pdbx_description
1 polymer ?
#
loop_
_entity_poly.entity_id
_entity_poly.type
_entity_poly.pdbx_seq_one_letter_code
_entity_poly.pdbx_strand_id
1 'polypeptide(L)'
;MKRLLCVAGLLIVLAACVPPAGKRAPEEAEQMAYVAAKAVDFATLTKGMLNLPGAEVLGGETPVIRYREPILYLPGAVLPRYRSLTVLDALAARLKQFPGNRWQVTVRAESRYGEEHALQLAQARLQLLRQDMERAGVGALLASWRAEAGKGPVLELVPQSASPDSSSGVKR
;
A
#
# COMPACT_ATOMS: atom_id res chain seq x y z
N MET A 1 43.21 -2.42 -47.21
CA MET A 1 43.34 -2.26 -45.74
C MET A 1 42.57 -1.01 -45.26
N LYS A 2 41.22 -1.05 -45.20
CA LYS A 2 40.39 0.14 -44.86
C LYS A 2 39.09 -0.19 -44.08
N ARG A 3 38.97 -1.40 -43.51
CA ARG A 3 37.73 -1.86 -42.84
C ARG A 3 37.84 -2.02 -41.31
N LEU A 4 38.97 -1.68 -40.69
CA LEU A 4 39.20 -1.91 -39.26
C LEU A 4 39.00 -0.67 -38.36
N LEU A 5 38.74 0.52 -38.92
CA LEU A 5 38.67 1.77 -38.13
C LEU A 5 37.26 2.18 -37.68
N CYS A 6 36.19 1.52 -38.13
CA CYS A 6 34.82 1.92 -37.78
C CYS A 6 34.23 1.26 -36.53
N VAL A 7 34.90 0.26 -35.93
CA VAL A 7 34.34 -0.46 -34.77
C VAL A 7 34.76 0.14 -33.43
N ALA A 8 35.85 0.93 -33.39
CA ALA A 8 36.35 1.51 -32.13
C ALA A 8 35.56 2.74 -31.64
N GLY A 9 34.74 3.38 -32.49
CA GLY A 9 33.99 4.59 -32.12
C GLY A 9 32.69 4.34 -31.36
N LEU A 10 32.13 3.12 -31.41
CA LEU A 10 30.79 2.84 -30.87
C LEU A 10 30.79 2.48 -29.36
N LEU A 11 31.95 2.27 -28.75
CA LEU A 11 32.06 1.90 -27.32
C LEU A 11 32.18 3.10 -26.37
N ILE A 12 32.40 4.32 -26.86
CA ILE A 12 32.64 5.49 -26.01
C ILE A 12 31.32 6.23 -25.65
N VAL A 13 30.20 5.91 -26.29
CA VAL A 13 28.91 6.62 -26.06
C VAL A 13 28.05 5.95 -24.96
N LEU A 14 28.47 4.84 -24.39
CA LEU A 14 27.70 4.09 -23.38
C LEU A 14 28.00 4.49 -21.92
N ALA A 15 28.86 5.49 -21.66
CA ALA A 15 29.31 5.84 -20.31
C ALA A 15 28.74 7.15 -19.73
N ALA A 16 27.63 7.68 -20.26
CA ALA A 16 27.11 9.00 -19.87
C ALA A 16 25.71 9.01 -19.21
N CYS A 17 25.23 7.89 -18.68
CA CYS A 17 24.05 7.87 -17.80
C CYS A 17 24.44 7.40 -16.40
N VAL A 18 25.40 8.09 -15.77
CA VAL A 18 25.52 8.03 -14.31
C VAL A 18 24.50 9.03 -13.76
N PRO A 19 23.41 8.58 -13.11
CA PRO A 19 22.53 9.50 -12.43
C PRO A 19 23.36 10.27 -11.40
N PRO A 20 23.21 11.59 -11.27
CA PRO A 20 23.90 12.35 -10.25
C PRO A 20 23.58 11.69 -8.91
N ALA A 21 24.63 11.36 -8.15
CA ALA A 21 24.52 10.89 -6.78
C ALA A 21 23.89 12.01 -5.94
N GLY A 22 22.57 12.12 -6.02
CA GLY A 22 21.76 12.96 -5.17
C GLY A 22 21.93 12.45 -3.76
N LYS A 23 22.32 13.36 -2.86
CA LYS A 23 22.40 13.16 -1.41
C LYS A 23 21.20 12.33 -0.94
N ARG A 24 21.45 11.06 -0.60
CA ARG A 24 20.46 10.16 -0.02
C ARG A 24 20.37 10.47 1.47
N ALA A 25 19.47 11.38 1.83
CA ALA A 25 18.90 11.54 3.16
C ALA A 25 17.67 12.45 3.02
N PRO A 26 16.44 11.94 3.26
CA PRO A 26 15.96 11.74 4.64
C PRO A 26 15.09 10.47 4.84
N GLU A 27 15.22 9.45 4.00
CA GLU A 27 14.37 8.25 4.06
C GLU A 27 14.47 7.52 5.41
N GLU A 28 15.68 7.39 5.97
CA GLU A 28 15.90 6.76 7.28
C GLU A 28 15.36 7.60 8.45
N ALA A 29 15.44 8.94 8.36
CA ALA A 29 14.91 9.84 9.40
C ALA A 29 13.37 9.84 9.42
N GLU A 30 12.75 9.77 8.25
CA GLU A 30 11.29 9.67 8.11
C GLU A 30 10.78 8.29 8.58
N GLN A 31 11.54 7.22 8.29
CA GLN A 31 11.26 5.88 8.81
C GLN A 31 11.41 5.77 10.33
N MET A 32 12.42 6.40 10.94
CA MET A 32 12.58 6.41 12.39
C MET A 32 11.48 7.22 13.10
N ALA A 33 11.02 8.34 12.52
CA ALA A 33 9.91 9.12 13.05
C ALA A 33 8.59 8.33 13.03
N TYR A 34 8.38 7.48 12.02
CA TYR A 34 7.21 6.62 11.89
C TYR A 34 7.11 5.53 12.99
N VAL A 35 8.25 5.06 13.50
CA VAL A 35 8.31 4.04 14.55
C VAL A 35 8.01 4.61 15.95
N ALA A 36 8.19 5.91 16.16
CA ALA A 36 8.02 6.56 17.47
C ALA A 36 6.65 7.24 17.66
N ALA A 37 5.79 7.30 16.63
CA ALA A 37 4.50 7.95 16.72
C ALA A 37 3.52 7.17 17.61
N LYS A 38 2.88 7.86 18.55
CA LYS A 38 1.85 7.26 19.41
C LYS A 38 0.58 6.98 18.60
N ALA A 39 0.03 5.77 18.75
CA ALA A 39 -1.28 5.43 18.17
C ALA A 39 -2.37 6.37 18.71
N VAL A 40 -3.22 6.87 17.82
CA VAL A 40 -4.41 7.63 18.20
C VAL A 40 -5.58 6.70 18.49
N ASP A 41 -6.53 7.18 19.29
CA ASP A 41 -7.75 6.46 19.63
C ASP A 41 -8.68 6.28 18.41
N PHE A 42 -9.60 5.32 18.52
CA PHE A 42 -10.51 4.96 17.43
C PHE A 42 -11.53 6.04 17.08
N ALA A 43 -11.94 6.90 18.02
CA ALA A 43 -12.86 7.99 17.72
C ALA A 43 -12.16 9.07 16.87
N THR A 44 -10.90 9.38 17.19
CA THR A 44 -10.04 10.27 16.41
C THR A 44 -9.76 9.69 15.02
N LEU A 45 -9.42 8.39 14.92
CA LEU A 45 -9.28 7.72 13.62
C LEU A 45 -10.55 7.78 12.80
N THR A 46 -11.70 7.42 13.39
CA THR A 46 -12.99 7.42 12.68
C THR A 46 -13.24 8.79 12.07
N LYS A 47 -13.11 9.87 12.86
CA LYS A 47 -13.27 11.24 12.38
C LYS A 47 -12.27 11.61 11.29
N GLY A 48 -11.01 11.20 11.44
CA GLY A 48 -9.95 11.44 10.47
C GLY A 48 -10.18 10.77 9.12
N MET A 49 -10.83 9.61 9.12
CA MET A 49 -11.12 8.85 7.90
C MET A 49 -12.42 9.28 7.21
N LEU A 50 -13.24 10.12 7.86
CA LEU A 50 -14.42 10.67 7.22
C LEU A 50 -14.05 11.41 5.93
N ASN A 51 -14.88 11.26 4.91
CA ASN A 51 -14.73 11.89 3.59
C ASN A 51 -13.59 11.33 2.72
N LEU A 52 -13.10 10.12 2.99
CA LEU A 52 -12.29 9.40 2.01
C LEU A 52 -13.10 9.17 0.72
N PRO A 53 -12.56 9.50 -0.46
CA PRO A 53 -13.31 9.48 -1.70
C PRO A 53 -13.72 8.04 -2.07
N GLY A 54 -15.02 7.77 -2.10
CA GLY A 54 -15.55 6.45 -2.44
C GLY A 54 -15.34 5.38 -1.36
N ALA A 55 -14.91 5.75 -0.16
CA ALA A 55 -14.82 4.84 0.96
C ALA A 55 -16.11 4.84 1.78
N GLU A 56 -16.54 3.65 2.21
CA GLU A 56 -17.49 3.47 3.31
C GLU A 56 -16.67 3.36 4.60
N VAL A 57 -16.79 4.35 5.50
CA VAL A 57 -16.19 4.31 6.83
C VAL A 57 -17.27 3.94 7.83
N LEU A 58 -17.21 2.73 8.35
CA LEU A 58 -18.15 2.27 9.36
C LEU A 58 -17.69 2.73 10.74
N GLY A 59 -18.52 3.55 11.38
CA GLY A 59 -18.35 3.94 12.77
C GLY A 59 -18.75 2.81 13.71
N GLY A 60 -17.94 2.58 14.73
CA GLY A 60 -18.12 1.54 15.74
C GLY A 60 -16.99 1.62 16.76
N GLU A 61 -16.76 0.54 17.51
CA GLU A 61 -15.59 0.46 18.41
C GLU A 61 -14.27 0.58 17.62
N THR A 62 -14.21 -0.02 16.43
CA THR A 62 -13.03 -0.01 15.56
C THR A 62 -13.42 0.49 14.16
N PRO A 63 -12.82 1.58 13.63
CA PRO A 63 -13.18 2.09 12.31
C PRO A 63 -12.77 1.12 11.23
N VAL A 64 -13.70 0.75 10.35
CA VAL A 64 -13.43 -0.09 9.19
C VAL A 64 -13.60 0.74 7.92
N ILE A 65 -12.55 0.80 7.11
CA ILE A 65 -12.56 1.49 5.81
C ILE A 65 -12.82 0.45 4.73
N ARG A 66 -13.86 0.64 3.92
CA ARG A 66 -14.26 -0.29 2.85
C ARG A 66 -14.36 0.41 1.51
N TYR A 67 -13.90 -0.25 0.46
CA TYR A 67 -14.15 0.14 -0.92
C TYR A 67 -14.85 -1.00 -1.66
N ARG A 68 -15.86 -0.66 -2.45
CA ARG A 68 -16.62 -1.63 -3.25
C ARG A 68 -16.26 -1.52 -4.73
N GLU A 69 -16.59 -2.55 -5.49
CA GLU A 69 -16.70 -2.40 -6.94
C GLU A 69 -17.90 -1.50 -7.29
N PRO A 70 -17.80 -0.69 -8.36
CA PRO A 70 -16.68 -0.56 -9.30
C PRO A 70 -15.71 0.58 -8.95
N ILE A 71 -15.59 0.98 -7.68
CA ILE A 71 -14.85 2.20 -7.30
C ILE A 71 -13.36 2.05 -7.59
N LEU A 72 -12.73 1.00 -7.03
CA LEU A 72 -11.30 0.72 -7.23
C LEU A 72 -11.03 -0.14 -8.45
N TYR A 73 -11.79 -1.22 -8.62
CA TYR A 73 -11.59 -2.19 -9.69
C TYR A 73 -12.85 -2.29 -10.55
N LEU A 74 -12.70 -2.71 -11.80
CA LEU A 74 -13.81 -3.26 -12.56
C LEU A 74 -13.98 -4.74 -12.22
N PRO A 75 -15.19 -5.31 -12.35
CA PRO A 75 -15.41 -6.74 -12.18
C PRO A 75 -14.44 -7.57 -13.02
N GLY A 76 -13.72 -8.50 -12.39
CA GLY A 76 -12.72 -9.36 -13.04
C GLY A 76 -11.39 -8.68 -13.40
N ALA A 77 -11.24 -7.36 -13.21
CA ALA A 77 -10.00 -6.66 -13.53
C ALA A 77 -8.97 -6.77 -12.41
N VAL A 78 -7.72 -7.05 -12.75
CA VAL A 78 -6.58 -7.01 -11.82
C VAL A 78 -6.10 -5.58 -11.55
N LEU A 79 -6.10 -4.74 -12.59
CA LEU A 79 -5.65 -3.36 -12.49
C LEU A 79 -6.73 -2.45 -11.89
N PRO A 80 -6.35 -1.50 -11.02
CA PRO A 80 -7.25 -0.45 -10.59
C PRO A 80 -7.65 0.43 -11.78
N ARG A 81 -8.81 1.07 -11.68
CA ARG A 81 -9.27 2.03 -12.69
C ARG A 81 -8.33 3.24 -12.70
N TYR A 82 -8.13 3.86 -13.86
CA TYR A 82 -7.27 5.05 -13.94
C TYR A 82 -7.68 6.16 -12.95
N ARG A 83 -8.99 6.44 -12.83
CA ARG A 83 -9.50 7.42 -11.88
C ARG A 83 -9.35 6.99 -10.41
N SER A 84 -9.28 5.68 -10.13
CA SER A 84 -9.16 5.20 -8.75
C SER A 84 -7.74 5.29 -8.20
N LEU A 85 -6.73 5.57 -9.03
CA LEU A 85 -5.39 5.90 -8.53
C LEU A 85 -5.44 7.11 -7.59
N THR A 86 -6.19 8.15 -7.95
CA THR A 86 -6.40 9.32 -7.07
C THR A 86 -7.10 8.98 -5.75
N VAL A 87 -7.91 7.92 -5.73
CA VAL A 87 -8.55 7.40 -4.50
C VAL A 87 -7.51 6.71 -3.62
N LEU A 88 -6.63 5.90 -4.21
CA LEU A 88 -5.53 5.25 -3.51
C LEU A 88 -4.51 6.27 -2.98
N ASP A 89 -4.21 7.31 -3.74
CA ASP A 89 -3.36 8.43 -3.31
C ASP A 89 -3.97 9.15 -2.09
N ALA A 90 -5.28 9.44 -2.14
CA ALA A 90 -5.99 10.08 -1.03
C ALA A 90 -6.01 9.18 0.22
N LEU A 91 -6.18 7.86 0.05
CA LEU A 91 -6.08 6.90 1.13
C LEU A 91 -4.67 6.90 1.74
N ALA A 92 -3.62 6.79 0.92
CA ALA A 92 -2.25 6.79 1.39
C ALA A 92 -1.90 8.09 2.13
N ALA A 93 -2.24 9.24 1.56
CA ALA A 93 -2.07 10.55 2.19
C ALA A 93 -2.79 10.62 3.55
N ARG A 94 -3.98 10.02 3.66
CA ARG A 94 -4.72 9.97 4.91
C ARG A 94 -4.06 9.06 5.95
N LEU A 95 -3.59 7.87 5.55
CA LEU A 95 -2.92 6.94 6.47
C LEU A 95 -1.65 7.57 7.07
N LYS A 96 -0.91 8.38 6.29
CA LYS A 96 0.26 9.13 6.78
C LYS A 96 -0.04 10.12 7.89
N GLN A 97 -1.28 10.59 8.02
CA GLN A 97 -1.68 11.48 9.12
C GLN A 97 -1.76 10.75 10.47
N PHE A 98 -1.77 9.40 10.46
CA PHE A 98 -1.88 8.57 11.66
C PHE A 98 -0.74 7.54 11.74
N PRO A 99 0.53 8.00 11.83
CA PRO A 99 1.68 7.11 11.72
C PRO A 99 1.86 6.13 12.88
N GLY A 100 1.22 6.38 14.02
CA GLY A 100 1.22 5.46 15.17
C GLY A 100 0.27 4.28 15.04
N ASN A 101 -0.64 4.29 14.06
CA ASN A 101 -1.61 3.22 13.85
C ASN A 101 -1.11 2.26 12.78
N ARG A 102 -1.36 0.96 12.97
CA ARG A 102 -1.07 -0.09 12.00
C ARG A 102 -2.36 -0.64 11.43
N TRP A 103 -2.32 -1.16 10.21
CA TRP A 103 -3.53 -1.58 9.49
C TRP A 103 -3.38 -2.99 8.94
N GLN A 104 -4.42 -3.80 9.10
CA GLN A 104 -4.61 -5.02 8.34
C GLN A 104 -5.36 -4.67 7.06
N VAL A 105 -4.82 -5.11 5.93
CA VAL A 105 -5.41 -4.91 4.60
C VAL A 105 -5.95 -6.24 4.09
N THR A 106 -7.23 -6.27 3.75
CA THR A 106 -7.88 -7.41 3.11
C THR A 106 -8.35 -7.02 1.72
N VAL A 107 -7.93 -7.78 0.70
CA VAL A 107 -8.37 -7.66 -0.68
C VAL A 107 -9.27 -8.84 -1.00
N ARG A 108 -10.49 -8.57 -1.44
CA ARG A 108 -11.46 -9.59 -1.86
C ARG A 108 -11.73 -9.51 -3.34
N ALA A 109 -12.07 -10.66 -3.93
CA ALA A 109 -12.59 -10.71 -5.29
C ALA A 109 -13.65 -11.80 -5.43
N GLU A 110 -14.58 -11.55 -6.34
CA GLU A 110 -15.56 -12.53 -6.82
C GLU A 110 -15.17 -12.99 -8.22
N SER A 111 -15.44 -14.26 -8.54
CA SER A 111 -15.25 -14.79 -9.89
C SER A 111 -16.37 -15.74 -10.25
N ARG A 112 -16.85 -15.62 -11.49
CA ARG A 112 -17.79 -16.59 -12.09
C ARG A 112 -17.14 -17.95 -12.38
N TYR A 113 -15.80 -18.03 -12.30
CA TYR A 113 -15.02 -19.23 -12.60
C TYR A 113 -14.68 -20.05 -11.35
N GLY A 114 -15.31 -19.76 -10.21
CA GLY A 114 -15.10 -20.47 -8.95
C GLY A 114 -14.17 -19.75 -7.97
N GLU A 115 -14.10 -20.28 -6.74
CA GLU A 115 -13.38 -19.68 -5.62
C GLU A 115 -11.85 -19.63 -5.84
N GLU A 116 -11.27 -20.63 -6.49
CA GLU A 116 -9.84 -20.66 -6.77
C GLU A 116 -9.44 -19.50 -7.69
N HIS A 117 -10.18 -19.30 -8.78
CA HIS A 117 -9.96 -18.15 -9.67
C HIS A 117 -10.22 -16.82 -8.96
N ALA A 118 -11.21 -16.76 -8.06
CA ALA A 118 -11.46 -15.57 -7.25
C ALA A 118 -10.28 -15.25 -6.32
N LEU A 119 -9.69 -16.27 -5.68
CA LEU A 119 -8.51 -16.11 -4.83
C LEU A 119 -7.30 -15.64 -5.64
N GLN A 120 -7.05 -16.22 -6.81
CA GLN A 120 -5.96 -15.79 -7.71
C GLN A 120 -6.13 -14.31 -8.12
N LEU A 121 -7.36 -13.90 -8.45
CA LEU A 121 -7.67 -12.51 -8.76
C LEU A 121 -7.41 -11.58 -7.55
N ALA A 122 -7.85 -11.97 -6.34
CA ALA A 122 -7.60 -11.21 -5.13
C ALA A 122 -6.10 -11.10 -4.81
N GLN A 123 -5.33 -12.16 -5.01
CA GLN A 123 -3.87 -12.17 -4.83
C GLN A 123 -3.17 -11.23 -5.82
N ALA A 124 -3.55 -11.27 -7.09
CA ALA A 124 -2.98 -10.38 -8.10
C ALA A 124 -3.27 -8.90 -7.80
N ARG A 125 -4.51 -8.58 -7.39
CA ARG A 125 -4.89 -7.22 -6.95
C ARG A 125 -4.09 -6.78 -5.72
N LEU A 126 -3.94 -7.67 -4.74
CA LEU A 126 -3.17 -7.40 -3.51
C LEU A 126 -1.72 -7.07 -3.82
N GLN A 127 -1.08 -7.83 -4.72
CA GLN A 127 0.33 -7.65 -5.06
C GLN A 127 0.58 -6.25 -5.66
N LEU A 128 -0.29 -5.82 -6.57
CA LEU A 128 -0.21 -4.49 -7.17
C LEU A 128 -0.54 -3.38 -6.18
N LEU A 129 -1.58 -3.56 -5.37
CA LEU A 129 -1.96 -2.59 -4.33
C LEU A 129 -0.82 -2.39 -3.33
N ARG A 130 -0.18 -3.50 -2.91
CA ARG A 130 0.98 -3.45 -2.02
C ARG A 130 2.11 -2.62 -2.63
N GLN A 131 2.48 -2.89 -3.88
CA GLN A 131 3.52 -2.13 -4.58
C GLN A 131 3.17 -0.64 -4.73
N ASP A 132 1.90 -0.31 -4.93
CA ASP A 132 1.41 1.06 -5.01
C ASP A 132 1.53 1.78 -3.65
N MET A 133 1.06 1.12 -2.58
CA MET A 133 1.13 1.65 -1.21
C MET A 133 2.58 1.77 -0.69
N GLU A 134 3.46 0.86 -1.07
CA GLU A 134 4.89 0.94 -0.79
C GLU A 134 5.52 2.16 -1.49
N ARG A 135 5.24 2.35 -2.79
CA ARG A 135 5.69 3.54 -3.53
C ARG A 135 5.11 4.84 -2.98
N ALA A 136 3.89 4.80 -2.46
CA ALA A 136 3.27 5.93 -1.78
C ALA A 136 3.89 6.18 -0.39
N GLY A 137 4.83 5.37 0.10
CA GLY A 137 5.51 5.56 1.39
C GLY A 137 4.65 5.17 2.60
N VAL A 138 3.63 4.32 2.40
CA VAL A 138 2.79 3.83 3.50
C VAL A 138 2.98 2.35 3.80
N GLY A 139 3.94 1.67 3.18
CA GLY A 139 4.18 0.23 3.42
C GLY A 139 4.37 -0.13 4.90
N ALA A 140 5.06 0.71 5.68
CA ALA A 140 5.27 0.50 7.12
C ALA A 140 3.99 0.64 7.97
N LEU A 141 2.95 1.30 7.45
CA LEU A 141 1.62 1.40 8.06
C LEU A 141 0.82 0.10 7.98
N LEU A 142 1.14 -0.74 7.01
CA LEU A 142 0.30 -1.87 6.60
C LEU A 142 0.91 -3.15 7.15
N ALA A 143 0.48 -3.51 8.36
CA ALA A 143 1.07 -4.58 9.16
C ALA A 143 0.82 -5.98 8.59
N SER A 144 -0.34 -6.18 7.97
CA SER A 144 -0.68 -7.48 7.37
C SER A 144 -1.52 -7.31 6.11
N TRP A 145 -1.36 -8.28 5.21
CA TRP A 145 -2.00 -8.31 3.90
C TRP A 145 -2.68 -9.65 3.71
N ARG A 146 -3.95 -9.65 3.32
CA ARG A 146 -4.72 -10.86 3.10
C ARG A 146 -5.50 -10.81 1.80
N ALA A 147 -5.41 -11.86 1.00
CA ALA A 147 -6.28 -12.08 -0.14
C ALA A 147 -7.38 -13.08 0.25
N GLU A 148 -8.63 -12.77 -0.07
CA GLU A 148 -9.78 -13.62 0.22
C GLU A 148 -10.63 -13.78 -1.05
N ALA A 149 -11.09 -15.01 -1.30
CA ALA A 149 -12.14 -15.25 -2.28
C ALA A 149 -13.51 -14.97 -1.64
N GLY A 150 -14.41 -14.37 -2.40
CA GLY A 150 -15.81 -14.25 -1.99
C GLY A 150 -16.36 -12.84 -2.08
N LYS A 151 -17.60 -12.73 -1.60
CA LYS A 151 -18.40 -11.51 -1.74
C LYS A 151 -18.00 -10.44 -0.74
N GLY A 152 -18.20 -9.18 -1.12
CA GLY A 152 -18.08 -8.05 -0.21
C GLY A 152 -17.23 -6.91 -0.75
N PRO A 153 -16.70 -6.04 0.13
CA PRO A 153 -15.84 -4.94 -0.30
C PRO A 153 -14.54 -5.49 -0.87
N VAL A 154 -14.12 -4.96 -2.03
CA VAL A 154 -12.88 -5.39 -2.70
C VAL A 154 -11.62 -4.97 -1.97
N LEU A 155 -11.71 -3.94 -1.13
CA LEU A 155 -10.65 -3.52 -0.23
C LEU A 155 -11.26 -3.19 1.13
N GLU A 156 -10.68 -3.74 2.19
CA GLU A 156 -11.04 -3.48 3.58
C GLU A 156 -9.76 -3.19 4.38
N LEU A 157 -9.78 -2.12 5.18
CA LEU A 157 -8.71 -1.80 6.12
C LEU A 157 -9.27 -1.74 7.54
N VAL A 158 -8.60 -2.46 8.44
CA VAL A 158 -8.94 -2.52 9.86
C VAL A 158 -7.72 -2.12 10.67
N PRO A 159 -7.80 -1.11 11.55
CA PRO A 159 -6.69 -0.72 12.39
C PRO A 159 -6.42 -1.83 13.41
N GLN A 160 -5.14 -2.09 13.62
CA GLN A 160 -4.64 -3.02 14.61
C GLN A 160 -4.20 -2.22 15.83
N SER A 161 -4.63 -2.64 17.00
CA SER A 161 -4.02 -2.18 18.25
C SER A 161 -2.55 -2.57 18.24
N ALA A 162 -1.66 -1.66 18.63
CA ALA A 162 -0.28 -2.05 18.91
C ALA A 162 -0.32 -3.07 20.05
N SER A 163 -0.05 -4.35 19.75
CA SER A 163 -0.01 -5.38 20.79
C SER A 163 1.08 -4.97 21.79
N PRO A 164 0.80 -4.91 23.10
CA PRO A 164 1.78 -4.53 24.12
C PRO A 164 2.91 -5.58 24.33
N ASP A 165 2.95 -6.64 23.52
CA ASP A 165 3.83 -7.79 23.69
C ASP A 165 5.23 -7.58 23.08
N SER A 166 6.01 -6.68 23.67
CA SER A 166 7.48 -6.78 23.70
C SER A 166 8.05 -6.11 24.96
N SER A 167 7.35 -6.26 26.08
CA SER A 167 7.90 -5.96 27.42
C SER A 167 8.06 -7.24 28.24
N SER A 168 8.70 -8.26 27.68
CA SER A 168 9.31 -9.32 28.49
C SER A 168 10.63 -8.78 29.06
N GLY A 169 10.50 -7.93 30.08
CA GLY A 169 11.62 -7.57 30.95
C GLY A 169 12.12 -8.81 31.67
N VAL A 170 13.07 -9.51 31.06
CA VAL A 170 13.89 -10.51 31.76
C VAL A 170 14.88 -9.73 32.60
N LYS A 171 14.53 -9.47 33.87
CA LYS A 171 15.53 -9.14 34.89
C LYS A 171 16.38 -10.38 35.11
N ARG A 172 17.67 -10.30 34.79
CA ARG A 172 18.69 -11.17 35.40
C ARG A 172 19.20 -10.51 36.66
#